data_AF-A0A7Z7B5W9-F1
#
_entry.id   AF-A0A7Z7B5W9-F1
#
_cell.length_a   1.000
_cell.length_b   1.000
_cell.length_c   1.000
_cell.angle_alpha   90.00
_cell.angle_beta   90.00
_cell.angle_gamma   90.00
#
_symmetry.space_group_name_H-M   'P 1'
#
loop_
_entity.id
_entity.type
_entity.pdbx_description
1 polymer ?
#
loop_
_entity_poly.entity_id
_entity_poly.type
_entity_poly.pdbx_seq_one_letter_code
_entity_poly.pdbx_strand_id
1 'polypeptide(L)'
;MGRQIGWRHVPILSARLIAIEAILEQGEYVHDVVHEGRTLIDTYYNHANMITPHEVAGVPTLTASLERFWKRVQEDFPEARATGRATDLYEQLAQRTTRDICANCSASAPCTGHDTLLDSERLATGGACLSPFRGLCDLGHTLALATYRRHIGDAYVPKQISFCTGHLTRNNEASNIAFSASSAEADSNGDCREVCISFHVPAFDFGDFEQLLYALFHECFVHALCGVKLNGDSSYLSDRFHEGWMDYVAFLVLHSHLQKGADMPLAVAADLSGFLDSSLKAHNWRCDIRRVDRTSDTEINAFGKRAALAFAGFCRAVLGEIMGLEQTIRFSVLLNASDMSDAERGKIVEGVTKRLVGAQRFATAVTDDQLVKALKNFQREGNIMELLPQFL
;
A
#
# COMPACT_ATOMS: atom_id res chain seq x y z
N MET A 1 -1.19 10.99 21.17
CA MET A 1 -0.30 9.88 21.61
C MET A 1 -0.10 8.95 20.40
N GLY A 2 0.78 9.33 19.46
CA GLY A 2 1.21 8.42 18.38
C GLY A 2 2.30 7.51 18.92
N ARG A 3 2.00 6.22 19.08
CA ARG A 3 2.88 5.22 19.70
C ARG A 3 3.82 4.61 18.65
N GLN A 4 4.79 5.42 18.29
CA GLN A 4 6.20 5.08 18.31
C GLN A 4 6.67 3.62 18.05
N ILE A 5 7.25 3.47 16.85
CA ILE A 5 8.30 2.55 16.39
C ILE A 5 9.53 2.47 17.33
N GLY A 6 9.44 1.67 18.38
CA GLY A 6 10.61 1.30 19.18
C GLY A 6 10.44 -0.08 19.78
N TRP A 7 10.27 -1.05 18.89
CA TRP A 7 10.17 -2.47 19.23
C TRP A 7 11.49 -3.19 19.01
N ARG A 8 11.73 -4.23 19.82
CA ARG A 8 12.91 -5.13 19.71
C ARG A 8 13.09 -5.77 18.32
N HIS A 9 12.09 -5.64 17.44
CA HIS A 9 12.09 -6.20 16.10
C HIS A 9 12.54 -5.22 15.00
N VAL A 10 12.80 -3.92 15.26
CA VAL A 10 13.34 -2.99 14.22
C VAL A 10 14.57 -3.59 13.53
N PRO A 11 15.59 -4.10 14.24
CA PRO A 11 16.79 -4.60 13.58
C PRO A 11 16.49 -5.81 12.69
N ILE A 12 15.56 -6.68 13.12
CA ILE A 12 15.15 -7.85 12.33
C ILE A 12 14.41 -7.39 11.08
N LEU A 13 13.41 -6.52 11.21
CA LEU A 13 12.66 -5.96 10.07
C LEU A 13 13.60 -5.24 9.09
N SER A 14 14.50 -4.42 9.61
CA SER A 14 15.54 -3.74 8.84
C SER A 14 16.41 -4.70 8.04
N ALA A 15 16.91 -5.76 8.68
CA ALA A 15 17.68 -6.81 8.00
C ALA A 15 16.86 -7.49 6.90
N ARG A 16 15.56 -7.75 7.12
CA ARG A 16 14.67 -8.32 6.09
C ARG A 16 14.50 -7.38 4.90
N LEU A 17 14.23 -6.10 5.15
CA LEU A 17 14.05 -5.09 4.11
C LEU A 17 15.33 -4.90 3.27
N ILE A 18 16.49 -4.85 3.92
CA ILE A 18 17.79 -4.78 3.24
C ILE A 18 18.04 -6.04 2.41
N ALA A 19 17.65 -7.20 2.92
CA ALA A 19 17.80 -8.44 2.16
C ALA A 19 16.96 -8.44 0.89
N ILE A 20 15.72 -7.97 0.99
CA ILE A 20 14.82 -7.77 -0.15
C ILE A 20 15.44 -6.79 -1.16
N GLU A 21 15.91 -5.63 -0.70
CA GLU A 21 16.51 -4.61 -1.57
C GLU A 21 17.76 -5.12 -2.29
N ALA A 22 18.66 -5.80 -1.59
CA ALA A 22 19.88 -6.35 -2.20
C ALA A 22 19.59 -7.43 -3.25
N ILE A 23 18.49 -8.19 -3.09
CA ILE A 23 18.02 -9.15 -4.11
C ILE A 23 17.52 -8.39 -5.34
N LEU A 24 16.70 -7.36 -5.13
CA LEU A 24 16.14 -6.52 -6.20
C LEU A 24 17.22 -5.80 -7.00
N GLU A 25 18.30 -5.33 -6.35
CA GLU A 25 19.45 -4.70 -7.02
C GLU A 25 20.15 -5.60 -8.04
N GLN A 26 20.00 -6.93 -7.96
CA GLN A 26 20.58 -7.87 -8.93
C GLN A 26 19.75 -8.00 -10.22
N GLY A 27 18.85 -7.02 -10.48
CA GLY A 27 17.93 -6.93 -11.61
C GLY A 27 18.49 -7.44 -12.95
N GLU A 28 17.60 -8.02 -13.74
CA GLU A 28 17.80 -8.87 -14.94
C GLU A 28 18.05 -10.37 -14.67
N TYR A 29 18.75 -10.76 -13.59
CA TYR A 29 18.93 -12.18 -13.21
C TYR A 29 17.85 -12.69 -12.25
N VAL A 30 17.06 -11.75 -11.75
CA VAL A 30 16.02 -11.88 -10.73
C VAL A 30 14.82 -12.67 -11.25
N HIS A 31 14.51 -12.73 -12.54
CA HIS A 31 13.28 -13.43 -12.97
C HIS A 31 13.38 -14.96 -12.83
N ASP A 32 14.57 -15.54 -13.04
CA ASP A 32 14.87 -16.96 -12.77
C ASP A 32 15.15 -17.15 -11.26
N VAL A 33 15.89 -16.21 -10.66
CA VAL A 33 16.27 -16.23 -9.24
C VAL A 33 15.15 -15.79 -8.31
N VAL A 34 13.99 -15.28 -8.72
CA VAL A 34 12.86 -14.87 -7.84
C VAL A 34 11.85 -15.97 -7.67
N HIS A 35 11.69 -16.84 -8.67
CA HIS A 35 10.90 -18.05 -8.45
C HIS A 35 11.62 -18.99 -7.48
N GLU A 36 12.94 -19.09 -7.64
CA GLU A 36 13.90 -19.74 -6.75
C GLU A 36 14.14 -18.93 -5.45
N GLY A 37 14.10 -17.60 -5.57
CA GLY A 37 14.36 -16.59 -4.56
C GLY A 37 13.27 -16.48 -3.54
N ARG A 38 12.02 -16.61 -3.95
CA ARG A 38 10.88 -16.76 -3.03
C ARG A 38 11.07 -17.99 -2.14
N THR A 39 11.52 -19.12 -2.70
CA THR A 39 11.86 -20.34 -1.94
C THR A 39 13.06 -20.13 -1.00
N LEU A 40 14.05 -19.37 -1.44
CA LEU A 40 15.23 -18.95 -0.66
C LEU A 40 14.88 -18.03 0.51
N ILE A 41 14.02 -17.07 0.25
CA ILE A 41 13.49 -16.09 1.18
C ILE A 41 12.62 -16.80 2.21
N ASP A 42 11.71 -17.68 1.78
CA ASP A 42 10.94 -18.55 2.67
C ASP A 42 11.84 -19.43 3.53
N THR A 43 12.95 -19.91 2.97
CA THR A 43 13.96 -20.69 3.70
C THR A 43 14.77 -19.85 4.70
N TYR A 44 15.20 -18.64 4.31
CA TYR A 44 15.84 -17.66 5.19
C TYR A 44 14.92 -17.30 6.34
N TYR A 45 13.64 -17.01 6.04
CA TYR A 45 12.62 -16.62 7.01
C TYR A 45 12.21 -17.77 7.91
N ASN A 46 12.06 -18.99 7.39
CA ASN A 46 11.85 -20.17 8.23
C ASN A 46 13.01 -20.38 9.22
N HIS A 47 14.24 -20.04 8.84
CA HIS A 47 15.39 -20.07 9.76
C HIS A 47 15.46 -18.87 10.72
N ALA A 48 15.12 -17.67 10.27
CA ALA A 48 15.07 -16.46 11.10
C ALA A 48 13.88 -16.45 12.08
N ASN A 49 12.80 -17.17 11.79
CA ASN A 49 11.61 -17.32 12.63
C ASN A 49 11.74 -18.34 13.75
N MET A 50 12.76 -19.20 13.71
CA MET A 50 13.15 -20.04 14.85
C MET A 50 13.84 -19.24 15.97
N ILE A 51 13.93 -17.91 15.82
CA ILE A 51 14.47 -16.99 16.81
C ILE A 51 13.30 -16.51 17.68
N THR A 52 13.02 -17.20 18.79
CA THR A 52 12.02 -16.74 19.76
C THR A 52 12.52 -15.53 20.56
N PRO A 53 11.65 -14.60 20.99
CA PRO A 53 12.04 -13.36 21.68
C PRO A 53 12.57 -13.53 23.12
N HIS A 54 12.62 -14.75 23.64
CA HIS A 54 13.22 -15.04 24.93
C HIS A 54 14.63 -15.58 24.71
N GLU A 55 15.59 -14.86 25.26
CA GLU A 55 17.03 -15.15 25.37
C GLU A 55 17.93 -14.49 24.32
N VAL A 56 18.42 -13.29 24.67
CA VAL A 56 19.59 -12.60 24.07
C VAL A 56 20.91 -13.30 24.51
N ALA A 57 20.86 -14.59 24.80
CA ALA A 57 22.01 -15.45 25.06
C ALA A 57 21.72 -16.83 24.45
N GLY A 58 22.36 -17.14 23.32
CA GLY A 58 22.14 -18.40 22.60
C GLY A 58 21.58 -18.26 21.18
N VAL A 59 21.32 -17.04 20.71
CA VAL A 59 21.02 -16.78 19.29
C VAL A 59 22.25 -17.15 18.46
N PRO A 60 22.14 -18.06 17.46
CA PRO A 60 23.16 -18.17 16.42
C PRO A 60 23.30 -16.76 15.86
N THR A 61 24.49 -16.18 15.92
CA THR A 61 24.76 -14.82 15.45
C THR A 61 24.09 -14.61 14.09
N LEU A 62 23.72 -13.37 13.75
CA LEU A 62 23.21 -13.06 12.41
C LEU A 62 24.05 -13.75 11.31
N THR A 63 25.37 -13.82 11.52
CA THR A 63 26.35 -14.63 10.78
C THR A 63 25.99 -16.12 10.65
N ALA A 64 25.63 -16.83 11.71
CA ALA A 64 25.23 -18.25 11.65
C ALA A 64 23.85 -18.49 11.00
N SER A 65 22.95 -17.50 11.03
CA SER A 65 21.67 -17.57 10.30
C SER A 65 21.86 -17.30 8.81
N LEU A 66 22.74 -16.36 8.48
CA LEU A 66 23.25 -16.13 7.13
C LEU A 66 23.97 -17.39 6.60
N GLU A 67 24.87 -18.01 7.37
CA GLU A 67 25.60 -19.23 6.95
C GLU A 67 24.66 -20.41 6.64
N ARG A 68 23.57 -20.56 7.39
CA ARG A 68 22.56 -21.61 7.15
C ARG A 68 21.73 -21.33 5.90
N PHE A 69 21.31 -20.08 5.72
CA PHE A 69 20.68 -19.65 4.48
C PHE A 69 21.60 -19.93 3.29
N TRP A 70 22.87 -19.58 3.41
CA TRP A 70 23.89 -19.79 2.39
C TRP A 70 24.06 -21.25 2.01
N LYS A 71 24.21 -22.11 3.02
CA LYS A 71 24.30 -23.55 2.82
C LYS A 71 23.10 -24.07 2.02
N ARG A 72 21.90 -23.55 2.29
CA ARG A 72 20.69 -23.99 1.61
C ARG A 72 20.53 -23.40 0.21
N VAL A 73 20.97 -22.16 -0.02
CA VAL A 73 21.14 -21.59 -1.37
C VAL A 73 22.02 -22.48 -2.23
N GLN A 74 23.14 -22.95 -1.66
CA GLN A 74 24.08 -23.82 -2.36
C GLN A 74 23.53 -25.22 -2.64
N GLU A 75 22.59 -25.70 -1.82
CA GLU A 75 21.94 -27.01 -1.96
C GLU A 75 20.80 -26.96 -2.98
N ASP A 76 19.98 -25.92 -2.93
CA ASP A 76 18.77 -25.80 -3.75
C ASP A 76 19.06 -25.17 -5.14
N PHE A 77 20.16 -24.41 -5.30
CA PHE A 77 20.49 -23.66 -6.54
C PHE A 77 21.94 -23.89 -7.03
N PRO A 78 22.23 -25.09 -7.59
CA PRO A 78 23.59 -25.46 -8.02
C PRO A 78 24.13 -24.62 -9.19
N GLU A 79 23.27 -24.00 -10.00
CA GLU A 79 23.67 -23.13 -11.12
C GLU A 79 24.12 -21.74 -10.63
N ALA A 80 23.44 -21.20 -9.62
CA ALA A 80 23.84 -19.96 -8.95
C ALA A 80 25.19 -20.13 -8.20
N ARG A 81 25.48 -21.35 -7.72
CA ARG A 81 26.78 -21.75 -7.17
C ARG A 81 27.88 -21.82 -8.24
N ALA A 82 27.57 -22.32 -9.44
CA ALA A 82 28.54 -22.47 -10.53
C ALA A 82 29.07 -21.10 -11.05
N THR A 83 28.28 -20.04 -10.89
CA THR A 83 28.63 -18.69 -11.37
C THR A 83 29.31 -17.81 -10.31
N GLY A 84 29.41 -18.27 -9.05
CA GLY A 84 29.95 -17.48 -7.92
C GLY A 84 29.02 -16.36 -7.42
N ARG A 85 27.96 -16.03 -8.17
CA ARG A 85 27.05 -14.90 -7.93
C ARG A 85 26.24 -15.01 -6.65
N ALA A 86 25.83 -16.23 -6.32
CA ALA A 86 25.14 -16.48 -5.07
C ALA A 86 26.05 -16.14 -3.87
N THR A 87 27.36 -16.39 -4.00
CA THR A 87 28.37 -16.09 -2.96
C THR A 87 28.52 -14.59 -2.82
N ASP A 88 28.58 -13.87 -3.94
CA ASP A 88 28.67 -12.41 -3.94
C ASP A 88 27.43 -11.76 -3.31
N LEU A 89 26.22 -12.24 -3.65
CA LEU A 89 24.98 -11.79 -3.04
C LEU A 89 24.95 -12.10 -1.53
N TYR A 90 25.38 -13.30 -1.15
CA TYR A 90 25.49 -13.68 0.25
C TYR A 90 26.45 -12.79 1.03
N GLU A 91 27.64 -12.53 0.50
CA GLU A 91 28.63 -11.68 1.14
C GLU A 91 28.12 -10.24 1.24
N GLN A 92 27.43 -9.73 0.22
CA GLN A 92 26.79 -8.41 0.27
C GLN A 92 25.68 -8.36 1.31
N LEU A 93 24.78 -9.35 1.35
CA LEU A 93 23.73 -9.48 2.35
C LEU A 93 24.31 -9.55 3.75
N ALA A 94 25.32 -10.39 3.95
CA ALA A 94 26.02 -10.53 5.22
C ALA A 94 26.68 -9.21 5.63
N GLN A 95 27.40 -8.53 4.72
CA GLN A 95 28.02 -7.24 5.00
C GLN A 95 27.00 -6.15 5.32
N ARG A 96 25.87 -6.08 4.62
CA ARG A 96 24.82 -5.06 4.85
C ARG A 96 24.05 -5.31 6.14
N THR A 97 23.78 -6.57 6.46
CA THR A 97 23.01 -6.94 7.65
C THR A 97 23.86 -7.00 8.93
N THR A 98 25.16 -7.34 8.84
CA THR A 98 26.09 -7.36 10.00
C THR A 98 26.62 -5.99 10.40
N ARG A 99 26.50 -4.97 9.54
CA ARG A 99 26.64 -3.57 9.99
C ARG A 99 25.52 -3.31 10.99
N ASP A 100 25.82 -2.66 12.11
CA ASP A 100 24.77 -2.22 13.03
C ASP A 100 23.99 -1.08 12.35
N ILE A 101 22.92 -1.46 11.63
CA ILE A 101 22.15 -0.57 10.77
C ILE A 101 21.56 0.57 11.60
N CYS A 102 21.21 0.31 12.86
CA CYS A 102 20.75 1.33 13.79
C CYS A 102 21.89 2.27 14.21
N ALA A 103 23.12 1.77 14.38
CA ALA A 103 24.30 2.63 14.60
C ALA A 103 24.66 3.47 13.36
N ASN A 104 24.36 3.03 12.14
CA ASN A 104 24.52 3.90 10.97
C ASN A 104 23.42 4.96 10.88
N CYS A 105 22.20 4.62 11.31
CA CYS A 105 21.07 5.54 11.38
C CYS A 105 21.27 6.61 12.47
N SER A 106 21.85 6.23 13.61
CA SER A 106 22.19 7.14 14.71
C SER A 106 23.36 6.58 15.52
N ALA A 107 24.59 6.93 15.11
CA ALA A 107 25.82 6.36 15.69
C ALA A 107 25.97 6.63 17.19
N SER A 108 25.46 7.76 17.66
CA SER A 108 25.48 8.13 19.08
C SER A 108 24.30 7.55 19.87
N ALA A 109 23.25 7.06 19.21
CA ALA A 109 21.99 6.69 19.85
C ALA A 109 21.20 5.66 19.00
N PRO A 110 21.72 4.43 18.80
CA PRO A 110 21.03 3.41 18.03
C PRO A 110 19.69 3.04 18.66
N CYS A 111 18.71 2.68 17.83
CA CYS A 111 17.43 2.18 18.32
C CYS A 111 17.64 0.90 19.12
N THR A 112 17.08 0.85 20.33
CA THR A 112 17.35 -0.24 21.29
C THR A 112 16.17 -1.21 21.41
N GLY A 113 14.99 -0.81 20.95
CA GLY A 113 13.73 -1.50 21.16
C GLY A 113 13.24 -1.47 22.61
N HIS A 114 13.88 -0.67 23.48
CA HIS A 114 13.56 -0.55 24.90
C HIS A 114 12.88 0.76 25.27
N ASP A 115 13.29 1.87 24.66
CA ASP A 115 12.65 3.17 24.82
C ASP A 115 11.86 3.49 23.56
N THR A 116 10.55 3.17 23.61
CA THR A 116 9.70 3.33 22.44
C THR A 116 9.68 4.76 21.95
N LEU A 117 9.62 5.73 22.87
CA LEU A 117 9.52 7.18 22.63
C LEU A 117 10.79 7.83 22.05
N LEU A 118 11.97 7.31 22.39
CA LEU A 118 13.21 7.79 21.76
C LEU A 118 13.44 7.13 20.41
N ASP A 119 13.11 5.84 20.27
CA ASP A 119 13.37 5.08 19.06
C ASP A 119 12.58 5.59 17.85
N SER A 120 11.38 6.15 18.05
CA SER A 120 10.62 6.69 16.92
C SER A 120 10.85 8.15 16.67
N GLU A 121 11.33 8.92 17.65
CA GLU A 121 11.95 10.21 17.35
C GLU A 121 13.16 9.99 16.43
N ARG A 122 13.99 8.96 16.70
CA ARG A 122 15.14 8.60 15.87
C ARG A 122 14.73 8.14 14.48
N LEU A 123 13.70 7.29 14.38
CA LEU A 123 13.21 6.83 13.07
C LEU A 123 12.53 7.96 12.28
N ALA A 124 11.82 8.87 12.94
CA ALA A 124 11.22 10.04 12.31
C ALA A 124 12.27 11.04 11.80
N THR A 125 13.42 11.16 12.47
CA THR A 125 14.49 12.12 12.13
C THR A 125 15.45 11.60 11.07
N GLY A 126 15.60 10.30 10.88
CA GLY A 126 16.52 9.81 9.86
C GLY A 126 16.54 8.31 9.60
N GLY A 127 15.46 7.56 9.89
CA GLY A 127 15.31 6.09 9.87
C GLY A 127 15.90 5.30 8.69
N ALA A 128 17.20 5.40 8.43
CA ALA A 128 17.93 4.79 7.33
C ALA A 128 17.90 3.27 7.41
N CYS A 129 17.72 2.73 8.62
CA CYS A 129 17.50 1.30 8.82
C CYS A 129 16.20 0.78 8.19
N LEU A 130 15.25 1.66 7.89
CA LEU A 130 14.01 1.32 7.20
C LEU A 130 13.95 1.94 5.79
N SER A 131 15.10 2.23 5.16
CA SER A 131 15.13 2.92 3.86
C SER A 131 14.26 2.26 2.78
N PRO A 132 14.18 0.91 2.63
CA PRO A 132 13.33 0.33 1.60
C PRO A 132 11.85 0.59 1.86
N PHE A 133 11.43 0.46 3.12
CA PHE A 133 10.07 0.80 3.56
C PHE A 133 9.79 2.30 3.35
N ARG A 134 10.73 3.16 3.74
CA ARG A 134 10.60 4.61 3.57
C ARG A 134 10.45 4.99 2.10
N GLY A 135 11.19 4.35 1.21
CA GLY A 135 11.04 4.50 -0.23
C GLY A 135 9.63 4.20 -0.72
N LEU A 136 8.99 3.15 -0.20
CA LEU A 136 7.58 2.85 -0.51
C LEU A 136 6.62 3.90 0.05
N CYS A 137 6.83 4.39 1.27
CA CYS A 137 6.02 5.47 1.86
C CYS A 137 6.10 6.75 1.03
N ASP A 138 7.32 7.18 0.70
CA ASP A 138 7.56 8.40 -0.07
C ASP A 138 6.98 8.29 -1.48
N LEU A 139 7.12 7.13 -2.13
CA LEU A 139 6.49 6.86 -3.43
C LEU A 139 4.95 6.92 -3.31
N GLY A 140 4.36 6.17 -2.38
CA GLY A 140 2.91 6.13 -2.19
C GLY A 140 2.31 7.51 -1.93
N HIS A 141 2.93 8.28 -1.04
CA HIS A 141 2.55 9.67 -0.75
C HIS A 141 2.68 10.57 -1.98
N THR A 142 3.82 10.54 -2.66
CA THR A 142 4.11 11.40 -3.81
C THR A 142 3.11 11.15 -4.94
N LEU A 143 2.85 9.88 -5.26
CA LEU A 143 1.89 9.50 -6.30
C LEU A 143 0.46 9.91 -5.93
N ALA A 144 0.07 9.75 -4.66
CA ALA A 144 -1.25 10.13 -4.20
C ALA A 144 -1.44 11.65 -4.31
N LEU A 145 -0.48 12.41 -3.77
CA LEU A 145 -0.52 13.87 -3.79
C LEU A 145 -0.45 14.45 -5.21
N ALA A 146 0.37 13.87 -6.09
CA ALA A 146 0.44 14.27 -7.49
C ALA A 146 -0.92 14.08 -8.19
N THR A 147 -1.62 12.99 -7.91
CA THR A 147 -2.95 12.73 -8.47
C THR A 147 -3.98 13.75 -7.95
N TYR A 148 -3.99 14.05 -6.65
CA TYR A 148 -4.89 15.05 -6.09
C TYR A 148 -4.64 16.45 -6.66
N ARG A 149 -3.38 16.90 -6.69
CA ARG A 149 -3.00 18.19 -7.28
C ARG A 149 -3.40 18.30 -8.75
N ARG A 150 -3.21 17.23 -9.53
CA ARG A 150 -3.63 17.19 -10.94
C ARG A 150 -5.12 17.46 -11.13
N HIS A 151 -5.97 16.92 -10.26
CA HIS A 151 -7.43 16.98 -10.46
C HIS A 151 -8.14 18.12 -9.74
N ILE A 152 -7.61 18.56 -8.59
CA ILE A 152 -8.18 19.63 -7.77
C ILE A 152 -7.50 20.98 -8.09
N GLY A 153 -6.24 20.96 -8.52
CA GLY A 153 -5.42 22.14 -8.78
C GLY A 153 -4.57 22.57 -7.58
N ASP A 154 -3.79 23.63 -7.78
CA ASP A 154 -2.80 24.11 -6.81
C ASP A 154 -3.41 24.70 -5.52
N ALA A 155 -4.72 25.02 -5.54
CA ALA A 155 -5.44 25.47 -4.36
C ALA A 155 -5.70 24.34 -3.34
N TYR A 156 -5.45 23.08 -3.72
CA TYR A 156 -5.54 21.97 -2.79
C TYR A 156 -4.42 22.05 -1.74
N VAL A 157 -4.81 22.32 -0.50
CA VAL A 157 -3.92 22.25 0.65
C VAL A 157 -4.03 20.83 1.23
N PRO A 158 -3.10 19.91 0.94
CA PRO A 158 -3.16 18.58 1.51
C PRO A 158 -2.97 18.66 3.02
N LYS A 159 -3.64 17.75 3.73
CA LYS A 159 -3.32 17.48 5.12
C LYS A 159 -1.87 17.04 5.23
N GLN A 160 -1.21 17.38 6.34
CA GLN A 160 0.11 16.84 6.63
C GLN A 160 -0.02 15.34 6.88
N ILE A 161 0.77 14.53 6.17
CA ILE A 161 0.80 13.08 6.36
C ILE A 161 2.12 12.73 7.06
N SER A 162 2.03 12.07 8.21
CA SER A 162 3.14 11.41 8.89
C SER A 162 3.03 9.90 8.76
N PHE A 163 4.17 9.23 8.70
CA PHE A 163 4.23 7.77 8.67
C PHE A 163 4.76 7.25 10.00
N CYS A 164 4.14 6.19 10.50
CA CYS A 164 4.67 5.43 11.61
C CYS A 164 4.52 3.92 11.38
N THR A 165 5.08 3.12 12.26
CA THR A 165 4.96 1.66 12.24
C THR A 165 4.59 1.11 13.61
N GLY A 166 3.84 0.01 13.65
CA GLY A 166 3.36 -0.62 14.88
C GLY A 166 3.58 -2.13 14.91
N HIS A 167 3.20 -2.81 16.00
CA HIS A 167 3.41 -4.25 16.16
C HIS A 167 2.17 -5.11 16.03
N LEU A 168 2.29 -6.18 15.23
CA LEU A 168 1.34 -7.28 15.22
C LEU A 168 1.96 -8.51 15.89
N THR A 169 1.23 -9.05 16.87
CA THR A 169 1.58 -10.30 17.55
C THR A 169 1.36 -11.53 16.67
N ARG A 170 0.54 -11.41 15.63
CA ARG A 170 0.16 -12.44 14.66
C ARG A 170 -0.15 -11.83 13.31
N ASN A 171 -0.28 -12.64 12.26
CA ASN A 171 -0.72 -12.19 10.94
C ASN A 171 -2.08 -11.49 11.01
N ASN A 172 -2.32 -10.63 10.03
CA ASN A 172 -3.66 -10.10 9.78
C ASN A 172 -4.53 -11.23 9.23
N GLU A 173 -5.40 -11.79 10.08
CA GLU A 173 -6.24 -12.95 9.74
C GLU A 173 -7.18 -12.68 8.56
N ALA A 174 -7.64 -11.43 8.36
CA ALA A 174 -8.57 -11.08 7.29
C ALA A 174 -7.94 -11.19 5.89
N SER A 175 -6.64 -10.92 5.80
CA SER A 175 -5.88 -10.90 4.55
C SER A 175 -4.78 -11.95 4.46
N ASN A 176 -4.51 -12.69 5.54
CA ASN A 176 -3.40 -13.63 5.66
C ASN A 176 -2.05 -13.04 5.23
N ILE A 177 -1.82 -11.77 5.59
CA ILE A 177 -0.57 -11.04 5.35
C ILE A 177 0.09 -10.71 6.69
N ALA A 178 1.41 -10.52 6.67
CA ALA A 178 2.17 -10.22 7.87
C ALA A 178 2.18 -8.72 8.22
N PHE A 179 1.23 -7.93 7.70
CA PHE A 179 1.10 -6.53 8.07
C PHE A 179 -0.35 -6.05 8.07
N SER A 180 -0.57 -4.87 8.64
CA SER A 180 -1.82 -4.13 8.62
C SER A 180 -1.48 -2.66 8.40
N ALA A 181 -2.29 -1.98 7.60
CA ALA A 181 -2.20 -0.56 7.35
C ALA A 181 -3.44 0.12 7.94
N SER A 182 -3.27 1.34 8.45
CA SER A 182 -4.37 2.14 8.98
C SER A 182 -4.01 3.62 8.95
N SER A 183 -5.03 4.46 8.85
CA SER A 183 -4.90 5.92 8.94
C SER A 183 -5.71 6.46 10.12
N ALA A 184 -5.18 7.47 10.80
CA ALA A 184 -5.87 8.15 11.89
C ALA A 184 -5.58 9.66 11.90
N GLU A 185 -6.45 10.45 12.53
CA GLU A 185 -6.14 11.85 12.82
C GLU A 185 -5.04 11.92 13.89
N ALA A 186 -3.94 12.62 13.60
CA ALA A 186 -2.81 12.77 14.51
C ALA A 186 -3.01 13.92 15.51
N ASP A 187 -3.84 14.90 15.14
CA ASP A 187 -4.23 16.05 15.97
C ASP A 187 -5.75 16.22 16.05
N SER A 188 -6.21 17.11 16.95
CA SER A 188 -7.64 17.37 17.16
C SER A 188 -8.30 18.16 16.02
N ASN A 189 -7.52 18.89 15.23
CA ASN A 189 -8.00 19.75 14.16
C ASN A 189 -8.23 18.94 12.88
N GLY A 190 -7.56 17.78 12.76
CA GLY A 190 -7.52 16.95 11.56
C GLY A 190 -6.62 17.53 10.47
N ASP A 191 -5.66 18.40 10.83
CA ASP A 191 -4.71 19.00 9.89
C ASP A 191 -3.55 18.05 9.61
N CYS A 192 -3.19 17.24 10.59
CA CYS A 192 -2.21 16.17 10.49
C CYS A 192 -2.87 14.79 10.60
N ARG A 193 -2.45 13.88 9.72
CA ARG A 193 -2.86 12.47 9.70
C ARG A 193 -1.67 11.56 9.77
N GLU A 194 -1.86 10.47 10.49
CA GLU A 194 -0.85 9.44 10.67
C GLU A 194 -1.26 8.20 9.91
N VAL A 195 -0.41 7.75 8.99
CA VAL A 195 -0.49 6.44 8.33
C VAL A 195 0.42 5.49 9.07
N CYS A 196 -0.16 4.46 9.70
CA CYS A 196 0.54 3.48 10.51
C CYS A 196 0.57 2.11 9.80
N ILE A 197 1.77 1.56 9.60
CA ILE A 197 1.94 0.18 9.16
C ILE A 197 2.40 -0.70 10.31
N SER A 198 1.54 -1.63 10.73
CA SER A 198 1.89 -2.60 11.76
C SER A 198 2.38 -3.92 11.16
N PHE A 199 3.50 -4.47 11.61
CA PHE A 199 4.08 -5.71 11.07
C PHE A 199 4.06 -6.86 12.07
N HIS A 200 3.79 -8.06 11.57
CA HIS A 200 4.18 -9.32 12.20
C HIS A 200 5.55 -9.73 11.64
N VAL A 201 6.60 -9.15 12.21
CA VAL A 201 7.98 -9.29 11.71
C VAL A 201 8.43 -10.73 11.45
N PRO A 202 8.03 -11.75 12.25
CA PRO A 202 8.37 -13.12 11.92
C PRO A 202 7.83 -13.57 10.55
N ALA A 203 6.55 -13.38 10.27
CA ALA A 203 5.98 -13.85 9.01
C ALA A 203 6.25 -12.90 7.83
N PHE A 204 6.76 -11.69 8.06
CA PHE A 204 6.92 -10.69 7.00
C PHE A 204 7.89 -11.12 5.92
N ASP A 205 7.36 -11.25 4.70
CA ASP A 205 8.09 -11.76 3.56
C ASP A 205 8.17 -10.82 2.34
N PHE A 206 8.71 -11.34 1.23
CA PHE A 206 8.83 -10.58 -0.01
C PHE A 206 7.47 -10.28 -0.65
N GLY A 207 6.52 -11.22 -0.60
CA GLY A 207 5.17 -11.02 -1.11
C GLY A 207 4.40 -9.99 -0.27
N ASP A 208 4.62 -9.95 1.05
CA ASP A 208 4.12 -8.88 1.91
C ASP A 208 4.72 -7.52 1.52
N PHE A 209 6.03 -7.46 1.25
CA PHE A 209 6.71 -6.23 0.83
C PHE A 209 6.20 -5.69 -0.51
N GLU A 210 5.94 -6.56 -1.50
CA GLU A 210 5.32 -6.14 -2.77
C GLU A 210 3.90 -5.58 -2.56
N GLN A 211 3.10 -6.23 -1.69
CA GLN A 211 1.74 -5.77 -1.36
C GLN A 211 1.73 -4.47 -0.55
N LEU A 212 2.81 -4.20 0.19
CA LEU A 212 2.91 -3.05 1.08
C LEU A 212 2.77 -1.71 0.34
N LEU A 213 3.28 -1.61 -0.89
CA LEU A 213 3.13 -0.39 -1.70
C LEU A 213 1.65 -0.07 -1.97
N TYR A 214 0.85 -1.07 -2.33
CA TYR A 214 -0.57 -0.88 -2.56
C TYR A 214 -1.30 -0.47 -1.29
N ALA A 215 -1.01 -1.11 -0.15
CA ALA A 215 -1.61 -0.74 1.12
C ALA A 215 -1.23 0.69 1.55
N LEU A 216 0.05 1.07 1.45
CA LEU A 216 0.50 2.44 1.71
C LEU A 216 -0.17 3.46 0.80
N PHE A 217 -0.27 3.15 -0.50
CA PHE A 217 -0.94 4.02 -1.46
C PHE A 217 -2.42 4.15 -1.14
N HIS A 218 -3.10 3.06 -0.79
CA HIS A 218 -4.49 3.07 -0.33
C HIS A 218 -4.66 4.00 0.87
N GLU A 219 -3.88 3.81 1.94
CA GLU A 219 -3.97 4.66 3.13
C GLU A 219 -3.76 6.13 2.80
N CYS A 220 -2.77 6.46 1.97
CA CYS A 220 -2.52 7.84 1.57
C CYS A 220 -3.67 8.41 0.71
N PHE A 221 -4.06 7.68 -0.33
CA PHE A 221 -4.95 8.16 -1.38
C PHE A 221 -6.42 8.15 -0.97
N VAL A 222 -6.84 7.13 -0.24
CA VAL A 222 -8.23 6.91 0.19
C VAL A 222 -8.50 7.66 1.49
N HIS A 223 -7.67 7.46 2.50
CA HIS A 223 -7.94 7.96 3.84
C HIS A 223 -7.20 9.25 4.15
N ALA A 224 -5.86 9.29 4.02
CA ALA A 224 -5.09 10.43 4.48
C ALA A 224 -5.42 11.73 3.74
N LEU A 225 -5.74 11.66 2.45
CA LEU A 225 -6.11 12.84 1.64
C LEU A 225 -7.62 13.15 1.59
N CYS A 226 -8.48 12.42 2.33
CA CYS A 226 -9.93 12.67 2.32
C CYS A 226 -10.31 13.96 3.08
N GLY A 227 -11.40 14.62 2.67
CA GLY A 227 -11.87 15.88 3.25
C GLY A 227 -12.61 15.75 4.60
N VAL A 228 -13.05 14.54 4.97
CA VAL A 228 -13.84 14.28 6.20
C VAL A 228 -12.97 13.73 7.31
N LYS A 229 -13.38 13.88 8.58
CA LYS A 229 -12.64 13.32 9.73
C LYS A 229 -12.66 11.79 9.72
N LEU A 230 -11.52 11.15 9.99
CA LEU A 230 -11.41 9.68 10.01
C LEU A 230 -12.09 9.04 11.23
N ASN A 231 -12.00 9.71 12.39
CA ASN A 231 -12.45 9.16 13.68
C ASN A 231 -13.88 9.61 14.06
N GLY A 232 -14.75 9.89 13.09
CA GLY A 232 -16.14 10.28 13.33
C GLY A 232 -17.06 9.09 13.56
N ASP A 233 -18.07 9.22 14.44
CA ASP A 233 -19.07 8.17 14.68
C ASP A 233 -19.83 7.74 13.42
N SER A 234 -19.83 8.58 12.38
CA SER A 234 -20.50 8.35 11.10
C SER A 234 -19.60 7.77 10.00
N SER A 235 -18.31 7.55 10.26
CA SER A 235 -17.34 7.17 9.21
C SER A 235 -17.79 5.92 8.45
N TYR A 236 -18.36 4.95 9.17
CA TYR A 236 -18.88 3.69 8.64
C TYR A 236 -19.93 3.85 7.53
N LEU A 237 -20.64 4.99 7.47
CA LEU A 237 -21.64 5.27 6.43
C LEU A 237 -21.01 5.44 5.04
N SER A 238 -19.71 5.73 5.00
CA SER A 238 -18.93 5.92 3.79
C SER A 238 -18.04 4.74 3.42
N ASP A 239 -18.08 3.62 4.14
CA ASP A 239 -17.15 2.50 3.89
C ASP A 239 -17.28 1.96 2.45
N ARG A 240 -18.50 1.90 1.92
CA ARG A 240 -18.72 1.53 0.50
C ARG A 240 -18.04 2.50 -0.47
N PHE A 241 -17.90 3.77 -0.06
CA PHE A 241 -17.17 4.78 -0.81
C PHE A 241 -15.67 4.65 -0.60
N HIS A 242 -15.15 4.70 0.64
CA HIS A 242 -13.70 4.67 0.89
C HIS A 242 -13.09 3.29 0.60
N GLU A 243 -13.56 2.24 1.27
CA GLU A 243 -12.98 0.90 1.23
C GLU A 243 -13.31 0.13 -0.06
N GLY A 244 -14.35 0.54 -0.78
CA GLY A 244 -14.77 -0.09 -2.03
C GLY A 244 -14.54 0.76 -3.28
N TRP A 245 -15.21 1.90 -3.40
CA TRP A 245 -15.11 2.76 -4.59
C TRP A 245 -13.71 3.35 -4.73
N MET A 246 -13.23 4.05 -3.70
CA MET A 246 -11.94 4.74 -3.72
C MET A 246 -10.79 3.74 -3.70
N ASP A 247 -10.94 2.57 -3.07
CA ASP A 247 -9.97 1.49 -3.17
C ASP A 247 -9.76 1.01 -4.62
N TYR A 248 -10.85 0.84 -5.38
CA TYR A 248 -10.75 0.52 -6.82
C TYR A 248 -10.08 1.64 -7.63
N VAL A 249 -10.42 2.90 -7.34
CA VAL A 249 -9.77 4.06 -8.00
C VAL A 249 -8.28 4.13 -7.63
N ALA A 250 -7.93 3.88 -6.37
CA ALA A 250 -6.55 3.85 -5.90
C ALA A 250 -5.74 2.78 -6.63
N PHE A 251 -6.30 1.57 -6.75
CA PHE A 251 -5.72 0.50 -7.55
C PHE A 251 -5.44 0.94 -9.01
N LEU A 252 -6.42 1.54 -9.69
CA LEU A 252 -6.24 2.02 -11.08
C LEU A 252 -5.15 3.10 -11.20
N VAL A 253 -5.15 4.05 -10.27
CA VAL A 253 -4.19 5.16 -10.26
C VAL A 253 -2.77 4.65 -10.01
N LEU A 254 -2.58 3.79 -9.02
CA LEU A 254 -1.28 3.20 -8.71
C LEU A 254 -0.74 2.43 -9.91
N HIS A 255 -1.55 1.54 -10.50
CA HIS A 255 -1.17 0.78 -11.69
C HIS A 255 -0.80 1.69 -12.86
N SER A 256 -1.57 2.75 -13.10
CA SER A 256 -1.27 3.72 -14.17
C SER A 256 0.06 4.45 -13.95
N HIS A 257 0.40 4.79 -12.71
CA HIS A 257 1.68 5.43 -12.37
C HIS A 257 2.84 4.47 -12.53
N LEU A 258 2.72 3.26 -11.97
CA LEU A 258 3.74 2.21 -12.06
C LEU A 258 4.05 1.86 -13.53
N GLN A 259 3.03 1.73 -14.37
CA GLN A 259 3.21 1.43 -15.81
C GLN A 259 3.87 2.56 -16.61
N LYS A 260 3.82 3.81 -16.14
CA LYS A 260 4.50 4.95 -16.80
C LYS A 260 5.98 5.01 -16.47
N GLY A 261 6.42 4.33 -15.41
CA GLY A 261 7.83 4.06 -15.14
C GLY A 261 8.71 5.26 -14.74
N ALA A 262 8.13 6.40 -14.33
CA ALA A 262 8.92 7.58 -13.95
C ALA A 262 9.19 7.61 -12.43
N ASP A 263 10.46 7.87 -12.06
CA ASP A 263 10.95 8.16 -10.70
C ASP A 263 10.50 7.19 -9.60
N MET A 264 10.64 5.89 -9.85
CA MET A 264 10.36 4.84 -8.86
C MET A 264 11.60 4.53 -8.00
N PRO A 265 11.43 4.18 -6.71
CA PRO A 265 12.50 3.59 -5.90
C PRO A 265 13.10 2.38 -6.61
N LEU A 266 14.41 2.14 -6.42
CA LEU A 266 15.14 1.06 -7.08
C LEU A 266 14.46 -0.30 -6.89
N ALA A 267 13.99 -0.59 -5.67
CA ALA A 267 13.25 -1.81 -5.35
C ALA A 267 12.01 -2.01 -6.24
N VAL A 268 11.23 -0.95 -6.49
CA VAL A 268 10.02 -1.02 -7.33
C VAL A 268 10.39 -1.11 -8.81
N ALA A 269 11.41 -0.37 -9.24
CA ALA A 269 11.89 -0.43 -10.62
C ALA A 269 12.44 -1.82 -10.99
N ALA A 270 13.10 -2.48 -10.04
CA ALA A 270 13.70 -3.81 -10.22
C ALA A 270 12.68 -4.94 -10.36
N ASP A 271 11.52 -4.86 -9.70
CA ASP A 271 10.46 -5.86 -9.79
C ASP A 271 9.06 -5.23 -9.98
N LEU A 272 8.96 -4.39 -11.01
CA LEU A 272 7.71 -3.71 -11.34
C LEU A 272 6.54 -4.69 -11.53
N SER A 273 6.80 -5.84 -12.16
CA SER A 273 5.81 -6.91 -12.35
C SER A 273 5.31 -7.48 -11.03
N GLY A 274 6.20 -7.79 -10.08
CA GLY A 274 5.84 -8.30 -8.76
C GLY A 274 4.95 -7.34 -8.00
N PHE A 275 5.30 -6.05 -7.99
CA PHE A 275 4.47 -5.00 -7.38
C PHE A 275 3.09 -4.88 -8.04
N LEU A 276 3.00 -4.91 -9.37
CA LEU A 276 1.72 -4.87 -10.09
C LEU A 276 0.85 -6.10 -9.79
N ASP A 277 1.44 -7.30 -9.83
CA ASP A 277 0.72 -8.55 -9.59
C ASP A 277 0.24 -8.66 -8.13
N SER A 278 1.10 -8.29 -7.18
CA SER A 278 0.78 -8.31 -5.75
C SER A 278 -0.27 -7.24 -5.39
N SER A 279 -0.23 -6.06 -6.01
CA SER A 279 -1.28 -5.04 -5.89
C SER A 279 -2.63 -5.56 -6.42
N LEU A 280 -2.63 -6.22 -7.58
CA LEU A 280 -3.83 -6.84 -8.16
C LEU A 280 -4.40 -7.96 -7.28
N LYS A 281 -3.53 -8.83 -6.76
CA LYS A 281 -3.93 -9.91 -5.85
C LYS A 281 -4.56 -9.34 -4.57
N ALA A 282 -3.90 -8.37 -3.93
CA ALA A 282 -4.40 -7.72 -2.72
C ALA A 282 -5.76 -7.05 -2.94
N HIS A 283 -5.89 -6.27 -4.02
CA HIS A 283 -7.16 -5.60 -4.38
C HIS A 283 -8.28 -6.62 -4.66
N ASN A 284 -8.00 -7.68 -5.41
CA ASN A 284 -9.00 -8.69 -5.72
C ASN A 284 -9.42 -9.47 -4.47
N TRP A 285 -8.47 -9.83 -3.60
CA TRP A 285 -8.75 -10.52 -2.34
C TRP A 285 -9.72 -9.74 -1.45
N ARG A 286 -9.53 -8.42 -1.35
CA ARG A 286 -10.40 -7.49 -0.60
C ARG A 286 -11.84 -7.42 -1.14
N CYS A 287 -12.06 -7.79 -2.39
CA CYS A 287 -13.36 -7.67 -3.07
C CYS A 287 -13.96 -9.04 -3.47
N ASP A 288 -13.33 -10.16 -3.12
CA ASP A 288 -13.75 -11.48 -3.59
C ASP A 288 -14.89 -12.06 -2.74
N ILE A 289 -16.12 -11.77 -3.15
CA ILE A 289 -17.34 -12.31 -2.52
C ILE A 289 -17.50 -13.84 -2.68
N ARG A 290 -16.65 -14.52 -3.45
CA ARG A 290 -16.71 -15.98 -3.62
C ARG A 290 -15.89 -16.72 -2.59
N ARG A 291 -15.04 -16.02 -1.84
CA ARG A 291 -14.28 -16.59 -0.72
C ARG A 291 -15.19 -17.21 0.32
N VAL A 292 -14.73 -18.33 0.88
CA VAL A 292 -15.43 -19.06 1.95
C VAL A 292 -15.37 -18.29 3.27
N ASP A 293 -14.27 -17.60 3.52
CA ASP A 293 -13.95 -16.83 4.72
C ASP A 293 -14.28 -15.33 4.57
N ARG A 294 -15.14 -14.96 3.61
CA ARG A 294 -15.48 -13.55 3.37
C ARG A 294 -16.10 -12.89 4.61
N THR A 295 -15.73 -11.64 4.82
CA THR A 295 -16.25 -10.79 5.91
C THR A 295 -17.30 -9.82 5.39
N SER A 296 -17.98 -9.10 6.29
CA SER A 296 -18.83 -7.95 5.92
C SER A 296 -18.07 -6.92 5.09
N ASP A 297 -16.79 -6.68 5.42
CA ASP A 297 -15.94 -5.71 4.73
C ASP A 297 -15.69 -6.13 3.28
N THR A 298 -15.56 -7.44 3.04
CA THR A 298 -15.44 -7.98 1.67
C THR A 298 -16.68 -7.63 0.83
N GLU A 299 -17.88 -7.69 1.42
CA GLU A 299 -19.13 -7.35 0.74
C GLU A 299 -19.26 -5.85 0.51
N ILE A 300 -18.85 -5.02 1.48
CA ILE A 300 -18.79 -3.56 1.40
C ILE A 300 -17.84 -3.14 0.27
N ASN A 301 -16.63 -3.69 0.24
CA ASN A 301 -15.60 -3.40 -0.75
C ASN A 301 -16.07 -3.78 -2.15
N ALA A 302 -16.62 -5.00 -2.29
CA ALA A 302 -17.15 -5.48 -3.56
C ALA A 302 -18.33 -4.64 -4.08
N PHE A 303 -19.18 -4.13 -3.18
CA PHE A 303 -20.28 -3.23 -3.55
C PHE A 303 -19.75 -1.90 -4.09
N GLY A 304 -18.84 -1.26 -3.36
CA GLY A 304 -18.20 -0.01 -3.79
C GLY A 304 -17.43 -0.14 -5.10
N LYS A 305 -16.62 -1.20 -5.24
CA LYS A 305 -15.91 -1.54 -6.48
C LYS A 305 -16.86 -1.69 -7.66
N ARG A 306 -18.00 -2.36 -7.47
CA ARG A 306 -19.00 -2.55 -8.54
C ARG A 306 -19.60 -1.22 -8.99
N ALA A 307 -19.90 -0.33 -8.05
CA ALA A 307 -20.39 1.01 -8.37
C ALA A 307 -19.33 1.82 -9.14
N ALA A 308 -18.08 1.82 -8.68
CA ALA A 308 -16.98 2.51 -9.34
C ALA A 308 -16.72 1.96 -10.76
N LEU A 309 -16.76 0.64 -10.94
CA LEU A 309 -16.66 -0.02 -12.25
C LEU A 309 -17.78 0.41 -13.19
N ALA A 310 -19.03 0.45 -12.72
CA ALA A 310 -20.17 0.86 -13.52
C ALA A 310 -20.08 2.34 -13.93
N PHE A 311 -19.64 3.21 -13.02
CA PHE A 311 -19.39 4.62 -13.30
C PHE A 311 -18.26 4.81 -14.30
N ALA A 312 -17.15 4.07 -14.15
CA ALA A 312 -16.04 4.10 -15.10
C ALA A 312 -16.48 3.64 -16.50
N GLY A 313 -17.26 2.56 -16.57
CA GLY A 313 -17.84 2.08 -17.82
C GLY A 313 -18.74 3.13 -18.48
N PHE A 314 -19.56 3.83 -17.69
CA PHE A 314 -20.43 4.90 -18.19
C PHE A 314 -19.59 6.06 -18.74
N CYS A 315 -18.58 6.52 -18.00
CA CYS A 315 -17.68 7.58 -18.45
C CYS A 315 -16.98 7.21 -19.77
N ARG A 316 -16.49 5.98 -19.89
CA ARG A 316 -15.84 5.48 -21.12
C ARG A 316 -16.81 5.37 -22.30
N ALA A 317 -18.03 4.91 -22.07
CA ALA A 317 -19.04 4.81 -23.12
C ALA A 317 -19.41 6.20 -23.69
N VAL A 318 -19.43 7.24 -22.86
CA VAL A 318 -19.82 8.60 -23.26
C VAL A 318 -18.65 9.43 -23.79
N LEU A 319 -17.45 9.29 -23.22
CA LEU A 319 -16.30 10.16 -23.49
C LEU A 319 -15.13 9.45 -24.19
N GLY A 320 -15.20 8.13 -24.38
CA GLY A 320 -14.09 7.30 -24.85
C GLY A 320 -13.15 6.83 -23.73
N GLU A 321 -12.26 5.88 -24.05
CA GLU A 321 -11.47 5.14 -23.05
C GLU A 321 -10.60 6.04 -22.17
N ILE A 322 -9.75 6.86 -22.79
CA ILE A 322 -8.76 7.69 -22.09
C ILE A 322 -9.45 8.79 -21.27
N MET A 323 -10.35 9.56 -21.91
CA MET A 323 -11.05 10.64 -21.22
C MET A 323 -12.03 10.11 -20.17
N GLY A 324 -12.67 8.98 -20.42
CA GLY A 324 -13.57 8.34 -19.46
C GLY A 324 -12.87 7.92 -18.18
N LEU A 325 -11.68 7.31 -18.29
CA LEU A 325 -10.85 6.98 -17.13
C LEU A 325 -10.41 8.24 -16.38
N GLU A 326 -9.93 9.27 -17.08
CA GLU A 326 -9.54 10.54 -16.47
C GLU A 326 -10.69 11.18 -15.68
N GLN A 327 -11.91 11.22 -16.24
CA GLN A 327 -13.06 11.78 -15.54
C GLN A 327 -13.54 10.91 -14.36
N THR A 328 -13.37 9.59 -14.45
CA THR A 328 -13.63 8.68 -13.33
C THR A 328 -12.75 9.02 -12.14
N ILE A 329 -11.45 9.16 -12.37
CA ILE A 329 -10.48 9.50 -11.31
C ILE A 329 -10.77 10.91 -10.79
N ARG A 330 -10.95 11.89 -11.69
CA ARG A 330 -11.24 13.28 -11.32
C ARG A 330 -12.49 13.40 -10.43
N PHE A 331 -13.59 12.78 -10.81
CA PHE A 331 -14.83 12.80 -10.02
C PHE A 331 -14.61 12.19 -8.64
N SER A 332 -13.93 11.05 -8.57
CA SER A 332 -13.69 10.33 -7.32
C SER A 332 -12.79 11.12 -6.37
N VAL A 333 -11.73 11.75 -6.89
CA VAL A 333 -10.82 12.61 -6.12
C VAL A 333 -11.54 13.86 -5.60
N LEU A 334 -12.31 14.54 -6.47
CA LEU A 334 -13.09 15.72 -6.05
C LEU A 334 -14.10 15.37 -4.96
N LEU A 335 -14.79 14.23 -5.09
CA LEU A 335 -15.71 13.75 -4.09
C LEU A 335 -15.00 13.42 -2.77
N ASN A 336 -13.87 12.70 -2.83
CA ASN A 336 -13.14 12.32 -1.62
C ASN A 336 -12.56 13.51 -0.87
N ALA A 337 -12.08 14.53 -1.59
CA ALA A 337 -11.51 15.75 -1.03
C ALA A 337 -12.57 16.77 -0.56
N SER A 338 -13.84 16.60 -0.93
CA SER A 338 -14.92 17.52 -0.53
C SER A 338 -15.25 17.45 0.96
N ASP A 339 -15.97 18.46 1.46
CA ASP A 339 -16.55 18.51 2.80
C ASP A 339 -17.87 17.71 2.92
N MET A 340 -18.26 17.00 1.86
CA MET A 340 -19.45 16.15 1.83
C MET A 340 -19.38 15.07 2.92
N SER A 341 -20.48 14.91 3.65
CA SER A 341 -20.57 13.98 4.77
C SER A 341 -20.42 12.51 4.35
N ASP A 342 -20.03 11.66 5.29
CA ASP A 342 -19.92 10.20 5.08
C ASP A 342 -21.22 9.60 4.52
N ALA A 343 -22.35 10.06 5.03
CA ALA A 343 -23.67 9.59 4.62
C ALA A 343 -24.01 9.95 3.16
N GLU A 344 -23.65 11.15 2.72
CA GLU A 344 -23.88 11.59 1.34
C GLU A 344 -22.97 10.84 0.36
N ARG A 345 -21.70 10.61 0.73
CA ARG A 345 -20.78 9.75 -0.04
C ARG A 345 -21.35 8.35 -0.19
N GLY A 346 -21.86 7.76 0.89
CA GLY A 346 -22.56 6.47 0.86
C GLY A 346 -23.76 6.46 -0.10
N LYS A 347 -24.61 7.51 -0.06
CA LYS A 347 -25.77 7.65 -0.95
C LYS A 347 -25.37 7.73 -2.42
N ILE A 348 -24.27 8.40 -2.78
CA ILE A 348 -23.78 8.47 -4.16
C ILE A 348 -23.44 7.07 -4.67
N VAL A 349 -22.73 6.26 -3.88
CA VAL A 349 -22.41 4.87 -4.27
C VAL A 349 -23.69 4.06 -4.49
N GLU A 350 -24.71 4.26 -3.65
CA GLU A 350 -26.02 3.61 -3.83
C GLU A 350 -26.75 4.11 -5.08
N GLY A 351 -26.76 5.41 -5.35
CA GLY A 351 -27.41 5.99 -6.52
C GLY A 351 -26.76 5.57 -7.82
N VAL A 352 -25.42 5.55 -7.88
CA VAL A 352 -24.67 4.96 -8.98
C VAL A 352 -25.04 3.50 -9.17
N THR A 353 -25.14 2.73 -8.09
CA THR A 353 -25.55 1.31 -8.18
C THR A 353 -26.98 1.18 -8.73
N LYS A 354 -27.93 1.99 -8.25
CA LYS A 354 -29.32 1.96 -8.71
C LYS A 354 -29.45 2.37 -10.18
N ARG A 355 -28.61 3.30 -10.67
CA ARG A 355 -28.72 3.88 -12.01
C ARG A 355 -27.84 3.22 -13.06
N LEU A 356 -26.68 2.68 -12.69
CA LEU A 356 -25.67 2.17 -13.64
C LEU A 356 -25.40 0.66 -13.53
N VAL A 357 -25.61 0.03 -12.37
CA VAL A 357 -25.28 -1.40 -12.21
C VAL A 357 -26.40 -2.26 -12.80
N GLY A 358 -26.04 -3.03 -13.85
CA GLY A 358 -26.91 -3.95 -14.57
C GLY A 358 -27.12 -3.50 -16.03
N ALA A 359 -27.11 -4.45 -16.96
CA ALA A 359 -27.06 -4.16 -18.41
C ALA A 359 -28.16 -3.21 -18.90
N GLN A 360 -29.42 -3.43 -18.49
CA GLN A 360 -30.54 -2.56 -18.90
C GLN A 360 -30.42 -1.14 -18.36
N ARG A 361 -30.03 -1.01 -17.08
CA ARG A 361 -29.87 0.29 -16.42
C ARG A 361 -28.72 1.07 -17.05
N PHE A 362 -27.60 0.40 -17.29
CA PHE A 362 -26.46 0.95 -18.00
C PHE A 362 -26.83 1.43 -19.41
N ALA A 363 -27.52 0.59 -20.20
CA ALA A 363 -27.97 0.95 -21.54
C ALA A 363 -28.92 2.16 -21.54
N THR A 364 -29.79 2.26 -20.54
CA THR A 364 -30.67 3.43 -20.35
C THR A 364 -29.87 4.68 -20.02
N ALA A 365 -28.91 4.57 -19.11
CA ALA A 365 -28.08 5.68 -18.65
C ALA A 365 -27.20 6.28 -19.74
N VAL A 366 -26.63 5.47 -20.64
CA VAL A 366 -25.82 5.98 -21.77
C VAL A 366 -26.64 6.73 -22.82
N THR A 367 -27.96 6.55 -22.83
CA THR A 367 -28.91 7.28 -23.70
C THR A 367 -29.70 8.37 -22.97
N ASP A 368 -29.45 8.57 -21.67
CA ASP A 368 -30.11 9.59 -20.86
C ASP A 368 -29.44 10.95 -21.13
N ASP A 369 -30.11 11.79 -21.94
CA ASP A 369 -29.60 13.10 -22.35
C ASP A 369 -29.21 14.00 -21.16
N GLN A 370 -29.95 13.93 -20.04
CA GLN A 370 -29.64 14.75 -18.87
C GLN A 370 -28.37 14.29 -18.19
N LEU A 371 -28.23 12.99 -17.97
CA LEU A 371 -27.04 12.40 -17.34
C LEU A 371 -25.80 12.57 -18.22
N VAL A 372 -25.92 12.35 -19.53
CA VAL A 372 -24.83 12.55 -20.49
C VAL A 372 -24.41 14.02 -20.54
N LYS A 373 -25.36 14.96 -20.55
CA LYS A 373 -25.08 16.40 -20.50
C LYS A 373 -24.37 16.78 -19.21
N ALA A 374 -24.82 16.26 -18.06
CA ALA A 374 -24.18 16.50 -16.76
C ALA A 374 -22.72 16.02 -16.75
N LEU A 375 -22.43 14.82 -17.27
CA LEU A 375 -21.06 14.31 -17.38
C LEU A 375 -20.19 15.19 -18.30
N LYS A 376 -20.72 15.64 -19.43
CA LYS A 376 -19.98 16.53 -20.36
C LYS A 376 -19.73 17.91 -19.76
N ASN A 377 -20.70 18.46 -19.02
CA ASN A 377 -20.52 19.69 -18.25
C ASN A 377 -19.42 19.53 -17.21
N PHE A 378 -19.48 18.45 -16.41
CA PHE A 378 -18.43 18.11 -15.44
C PHE A 378 -17.05 17.98 -16.10
N GLN A 379 -16.95 17.32 -17.25
CA GLN A 379 -15.69 17.18 -17.99
C GLN A 379 -15.11 18.54 -18.41
N ARG A 380 -15.96 19.47 -18.87
CA ARG A 380 -15.55 20.81 -19.30
C ARG A 380 -15.18 21.72 -18.12
N GLU A 381 -15.99 21.72 -17.07
CA GLU A 381 -15.95 22.74 -16.02
C GLU A 381 -15.25 22.26 -14.75
N GLY A 382 -15.19 20.94 -14.53
CA GLY A 382 -14.67 20.35 -13.30
C GLY A 382 -15.56 20.49 -12.07
N ASN A 383 -16.76 21.06 -12.22
CA ASN A 383 -17.68 21.26 -11.11
C ASN A 383 -18.46 19.96 -10.83
N ILE A 384 -18.08 19.27 -9.76
CA ILE A 384 -18.74 18.04 -9.29
C ILE A 384 -20.24 18.23 -9.04
N MET A 385 -20.69 19.45 -8.68
CA MET A 385 -22.10 19.76 -8.42
C MET A 385 -23.02 19.57 -9.64
N GLU A 386 -22.48 19.58 -10.86
CA GLU A 386 -23.25 19.30 -12.08
C GLU A 386 -23.69 17.82 -12.14
N LEU A 387 -22.88 16.92 -11.58
CA LEU A 387 -23.08 15.48 -11.71
C LEU A 387 -23.71 14.84 -10.46
N LEU A 388 -23.46 15.41 -9.26
CA LEU A 388 -23.99 14.89 -8.00
C LEU A 388 -25.52 14.70 -7.95
N PRO A 389 -26.35 15.65 -8.42
CA PRO A 389 -27.81 15.50 -8.36
C PRO A 389 -28.33 14.31 -9.18
N GLN A 390 -27.51 13.73 -10.05
CA GLN A 390 -27.90 12.54 -10.82
C GLN A 390 -27.77 11.23 -10.04
N PHE A 391 -27.08 11.26 -8.89
CA PHE A 391 -26.81 10.08 -8.06
C PHE A 391 -27.24 10.23 -6.60
N LEU A 392 -27.72 11.40 -6.18
CA LEU A 392 -28.40 11.62 -4.90
C LEU A 392 -29.91 11.46 -5.10
#